data_AF-A0A534C209-F1
#
_entry.id   AF-A0A534C209-F1
#
_cell.length_a   1.000
_cell.length_b   1.000
_cell.length_c   1.000
_cell.angle_alpha   90.00
_cell.angle_beta   90.00
_cell.angle_gamma   90.00
#
_symmetry.space_group_name_H-M   'P 1'
#
loop_
_entity.id
_entity.type
_entity.pdbx_description
1 polymer ?
#
loop_
_entity_poly.entity_id
_entity_poly.type
_entity_poly.pdbx_seq_one_letter_code
_entity_poly.pdbx_strand_id
1 'polypeptide(L)'
;MRYCGRTFTPSQIELIGNLIGSDPTLSRYRLSRQVCERLAWRRPDGGLKDMSCRVALLRMQADGLIRLPAPRCAQPSAFRIPPEIEHAVLAPASTPAVDLRELTVETVDKKVDSLLWNAFIERHHYLGHQLIPGAQLRYFVRSAEQILALFSFGASAWKIKPRDEFIGWSQ
;
A
#
# COMPACT_ATOMS: atom_id res chain seq x y z
N MET A 1 18.00 -17.71 3.86
CA MET A 1 17.77 -16.29 4.22
C MET A 1 16.27 -15.99 4.26
N ARG A 2 15.77 -15.07 5.10
CA ARG A 2 14.32 -14.83 5.28
C ARG A 2 13.92 -13.44 4.79
N TYR A 3 13.00 -13.38 3.82
CA TYR A 3 12.45 -12.13 3.28
C TYR A 3 10.92 -12.18 3.25
N CYS A 4 10.28 -11.10 3.71
CA CYS A 4 8.81 -10.96 3.69
C CYS A 4 8.05 -12.19 4.26
N GLY A 5 8.58 -12.77 5.34
CA GLY A 5 8.00 -13.94 6.00
C GLY A 5 8.31 -15.29 5.36
N ARG A 6 9.03 -15.31 4.23
CA ARG A 6 9.39 -16.54 3.52
C ARG A 6 10.89 -16.82 3.62
N THR A 7 11.25 -18.08 3.83
CA THR A 7 12.63 -18.56 3.72
C THR A 7 12.97 -18.86 2.26
N PHE A 8 14.12 -18.35 1.81
CA PHE A 8 14.73 -18.62 0.51
C PHE A 8 15.99 -19.47 0.70
N THR A 9 16.04 -20.56 -0.05
CA THR A 9 17.23 -21.43 -0.15
C THR A 9 18.26 -20.80 -1.10
N PRO A 10 19.55 -21.17 -1.00
CA PRO A 10 20.57 -20.74 -1.97
C PRO A 10 20.17 -21.05 -3.42
N SER A 11 19.65 -22.25 -3.69
CA SER A 11 19.17 -22.65 -5.02
C SER A 11 18.02 -21.80 -5.55
N GLN A 12 17.13 -21.31 -4.69
CA GLN A 12 16.06 -20.39 -5.10
C GLN A 12 16.60 -19.00 -5.43
N ILE A 13 17.67 -18.55 -4.76
CA ILE A 13 18.32 -17.28 -5.05
C ILE A 13 19.10 -17.37 -6.37
N GLU A 14 19.79 -18.49 -6.59
CA GLU A 14 20.46 -18.79 -7.85
C GLU A 14 19.46 -18.83 -9.02
N LEU A 15 18.30 -19.48 -8.84
CA LEU A 15 17.21 -19.45 -9.81
C LEU A 15 16.80 -18.02 -10.16
N ILE A 16 16.65 -17.13 -9.17
CA ILE A 16 16.33 -15.72 -9.40
C ILE A 16 17.43 -15.03 -10.21
N GLY A 17 18.69 -15.28 -9.88
CA GLY A 17 19.85 -14.76 -10.63
C GLY A 17 19.83 -15.21 -12.10
N ASN A 18 19.57 -16.49 -12.34
CA ASN A 18 19.47 -17.05 -13.69
C ASN A 18 18.33 -16.44 -14.49
N LEU A 19 17.17 -16.20 -13.86
CA LEU A 19 16.05 -15.51 -14.52
C LEU A 19 16.44 -14.10 -14.97
N ILE A 20 17.17 -13.36 -14.14
CA ILE A 20 17.65 -12.02 -14.49
C ILE A 20 18.68 -12.09 -15.62
N GLY A 21 19.60 -13.06 -15.58
CA GLY A 21 20.63 -13.24 -16.61
C GLY A 21 20.08 -13.68 -17.95
N SER A 22 19.00 -14.47 -17.96
CA SER A 22 18.38 -15.00 -19.18
C SER A 22 17.63 -13.98 -20.03
N ASP A 23 17.12 -12.89 -19.41
CA ASP A 23 16.41 -11.82 -20.10
C ASP A 23 16.73 -10.45 -19.46
N PRO A 24 17.72 -9.72 -20.00
CA PRO A 24 18.05 -8.37 -19.54
C PRO A 24 16.90 -7.36 -19.73
N THR A 25 15.93 -7.67 -20.60
CA THR A 25 14.76 -6.84 -20.87
C THR A 25 13.59 -7.14 -19.92
N LEU A 26 13.80 -7.95 -18.89
CA LEU A 26 12.76 -8.25 -17.92
C LEU A 26 12.53 -7.05 -16.99
N SER A 27 11.29 -6.58 -16.88
CA SER A 27 10.96 -5.56 -15.89
C SER A 27 10.90 -6.17 -14.49
N ARG A 28 11.19 -5.39 -13.44
CA ARG A 28 11.05 -5.85 -12.04
C ARG A 28 9.64 -6.38 -11.74
N TYR A 29 8.60 -5.82 -12.38
CA TYR A 29 7.23 -6.33 -12.31
C TYR A 29 7.12 -7.75 -12.87
N ARG A 30 7.55 -7.98 -14.12
CA ARG A 30 7.49 -9.31 -14.76
C ARG A 30 8.34 -10.34 -14.02
N LEU A 31 9.54 -9.95 -13.59
CA LEU A 31 10.42 -10.77 -12.77
C LEU A 31 9.70 -11.25 -11.50
N SER A 32 9.07 -10.33 -10.75
CA SER A 32 8.38 -10.71 -9.51
C SER A 32 7.25 -11.72 -9.72
N ARG A 33 6.52 -11.62 -10.83
CA ARG A 33 5.47 -12.58 -11.19
C ARG A 33 6.04 -13.94 -11.55
N GLN A 34 7.06 -13.98 -12.40
CA GLN A 34 7.74 -15.22 -12.77
C GLN A 34 8.36 -15.95 -11.57
N VAL A 35 8.95 -15.19 -10.65
CA VAL A 35 9.49 -15.74 -9.39
C VAL A 35 8.35 -16.30 -8.54
N CYS A 36 7.25 -15.58 -8.38
CA CYS A 36 6.08 -16.09 -7.66
C CYS A 36 5.51 -17.36 -8.30
N GLU A 37 5.44 -17.44 -9.63
CA GLU A 37 4.95 -18.63 -10.35
C GLU A 37 5.86 -19.83 -10.13
N ARG A 38 7.16 -19.72 -10.43
CA ARG A 38 8.13 -20.82 -10.30
C ARG A 38 8.29 -21.31 -8.88
N LEU A 39 8.11 -20.42 -7.92
CA LEU A 39 8.27 -20.73 -6.51
C LEU A 39 6.93 -21.00 -5.79
N ALA A 40 5.82 -21.11 -6.54
CA ALA A 40 4.46 -21.27 -6.01
C ALA A 40 4.10 -20.28 -4.89
N TRP A 41 4.61 -19.05 -4.97
CA TRP A 41 4.43 -18.04 -3.93
C TRP A 41 3.12 -17.28 -4.10
N ARG A 42 2.08 -17.81 -3.47
CA ARG A 42 0.70 -17.32 -3.57
C ARG A 42 0.17 -16.76 -2.24
N ARG A 43 -0.87 -15.96 -2.35
CA ARG A 43 -1.74 -15.50 -1.27
C ARG A 43 -2.83 -16.55 -0.99
N PRO A 44 -3.56 -16.46 0.12
CA PRO A 44 -4.67 -17.38 0.43
C PRO A 44 -5.79 -17.41 -0.62
N ASP A 45 -5.98 -16.31 -1.35
CA ASP A 45 -6.92 -16.19 -2.48
C ASP A 45 -6.40 -16.84 -3.78
N GLY A 46 -5.24 -17.50 -3.76
CA GLY A 46 -4.59 -18.10 -4.94
C GLY A 46 -3.83 -17.12 -5.82
N GLY A 47 -3.97 -15.81 -5.59
CA GLY A 47 -3.25 -14.77 -6.33
C GLY A 47 -1.75 -14.80 -6.06
N LEU A 48 -0.93 -14.34 -7.01
CA LEU A 48 0.52 -14.25 -6.81
C LEU A 48 0.86 -13.24 -5.70
N LYS A 49 1.87 -13.56 -4.87
CA LYS A 49 2.37 -12.66 -3.83
C LYS A 49 3.43 -11.68 -4.39
N ASP A 50 3.19 -11.14 -5.58
CA ASP A 50 4.17 -10.40 -6.38
C ASP A 50 4.64 -9.11 -5.71
N MET A 51 3.78 -8.39 -5.00
CA MET A 51 4.18 -7.21 -4.21
C MET A 51 5.21 -7.56 -3.12
N SER A 52 4.97 -8.62 -2.34
CA SER A 52 5.95 -9.11 -1.36
C SER A 52 7.21 -9.63 -2.04
N CYS A 53 7.08 -10.23 -3.23
CA CYS A 53 8.22 -10.66 -4.01
C CYS A 53 9.09 -9.49 -4.46
N ARG A 54 8.52 -8.39 -4.95
CA ARG A 54 9.30 -7.19 -5.31
C ARG A 54 10.07 -6.64 -4.11
N VAL A 55 9.44 -6.60 -2.93
CA VAL A 55 10.12 -6.17 -1.69
C VAL A 55 11.26 -7.13 -1.33
N ALA A 56 11.03 -8.44 -1.43
CA ALA A 56 12.07 -9.45 -1.19
C ALA A 56 13.26 -9.30 -2.16
N LEU A 57 12.99 -9.13 -3.45
CA LEU A 57 14.01 -8.92 -4.48
C LEU A 57 14.83 -7.65 -4.22
N LEU A 58 14.18 -6.55 -3.82
CA LEU A 58 14.88 -5.32 -3.45
C LEU A 58 15.82 -5.52 -2.25
N ARG A 59 15.37 -6.27 -1.23
CA ARG A 59 16.20 -6.60 -0.07
C ARG A 59 17.36 -7.53 -0.43
N MET A 60 17.12 -8.55 -1.26
CA MET A 60 18.19 -9.43 -1.76
C MET A 60 19.26 -8.64 -2.54
N GLN A 61 18.85 -7.64 -3.32
CA GLN A 61 19.81 -6.75 -3.98
C GLN A 61 20.58 -5.89 -2.97
N ALA A 62 19.91 -5.33 -1.96
CA ALA A 62 20.57 -4.56 -0.90
C ALA A 62 21.59 -5.41 -0.13
N ASP A 63 21.30 -6.70 0.05
CA ASP A 63 22.19 -7.68 0.67
C ASP A 63 23.27 -8.22 -0.30
N GLY A 64 23.32 -7.72 -1.54
CA GLY A 64 24.35 -8.08 -2.53
C GLY A 64 24.16 -9.45 -3.20
N LEU A 65 23.03 -10.12 -3.01
CA LEU A 65 22.79 -11.50 -3.48
C LEU A 65 22.40 -11.57 -4.95
N ILE A 66 21.77 -10.52 -5.48
CA ILE A 66 21.34 -10.41 -6.87
C ILE A 66 21.51 -8.96 -7.35
N ARG A 67 21.53 -8.75 -8.66
CA ARG A 67 21.50 -7.41 -9.28
C ARG A 67 20.24 -7.27 -10.11
N LEU A 68 19.31 -6.41 -9.70
CA LEU A 68 18.06 -6.21 -10.43
C LEU A 68 18.25 -5.31 -11.65
N PRO A 69 17.42 -5.47 -12.70
CA PRO A 69 17.33 -4.51 -13.79
C PRO A 69 17.05 -3.10 -13.27
N ALA A 70 17.51 -2.06 -14.00
CA ALA A 70 17.24 -0.68 -13.63
C ALA A 70 15.72 -0.38 -13.56
N PRO A 71 15.26 0.49 -12.65
CA PRO A 71 13.87 0.95 -12.66
C PRO A 71 13.55 1.66 -13.98
N ARG A 72 12.37 1.39 -14.55
CA ARG A 72 11.91 2.05 -15.80
C ARG A 72 11.04 3.26 -15.57
N CYS A 73 10.42 3.34 -14.40
CA CYS A 73 9.53 4.43 -14.03
C CYS A 73 10.18 5.20 -12.88
N ALA A 74 10.03 6.52 -12.91
CA ALA A 74 10.35 7.36 -11.78
C ALA A 74 9.48 6.98 -10.56
N GLN A 75 9.93 7.37 -9.38
CA GLN A 75 9.11 7.27 -8.18
C GLN A 75 7.83 8.10 -8.39
N PRO A 76 6.66 7.61 -7.93
CA PRO A 76 5.45 8.42 -7.93
C PRO A 76 5.68 9.73 -7.19
N SER A 77 5.24 10.84 -7.76
CA SER A 77 5.26 12.13 -7.07
C SER A 77 4.29 12.12 -5.88
N ALA A 78 4.48 13.05 -4.95
CA ALA A 78 3.46 13.35 -3.94
C ALA A 78 2.11 13.61 -4.60
N PHE A 79 1.05 13.18 -3.93
CA PHE A 79 -0.31 13.43 -4.39
C PHE A 79 -0.56 14.95 -4.42
N ARG A 80 -1.31 15.40 -5.42
CA ARG A 80 -1.79 16.77 -5.51
C ARG A 80 -3.26 16.73 -5.83
N ILE A 81 -4.02 17.63 -5.21
CA ILE A 81 -5.44 17.77 -5.45
C ILE A 81 -5.63 18.24 -6.91
N PRO A 82 -6.37 17.49 -7.74
CA PRO A 82 -6.69 17.95 -9.08
C PRO A 82 -7.60 19.19 -9.04
N PRO A 83 -7.38 20.20 -9.91
CA PRO A 83 -8.18 21.43 -9.92
C PRO A 83 -9.68 21.19 -10.03
N GLU A 84 -10.09 20.14 -10.76
CA GLU A 84 -11.49 19.78 -10.97
C GLU A 84 -12.25 19.40 -9.68
N ILE A 85 -11.55 19.01 -8.61
CA ILE A 85 -12.17 18.63 -7.33
C ILE A 85 -11.71 19.49 -6.15
N GLU A 86 -10.90 20.52 -6.38
CA GLU A 86 -10.38 21.36 -5.31
C GLU A 86 -11.51 22.02 -4.49
N HIS A 87 -12.54 22.49 -5.18
CA HIS A 87 -13.72 23.10 -4.54
C HIS A 87 -14.51 22.12 -3.66
N ALA A 88 -14.52 20.83 -4.01
CA ALA A 88 -15.29 19.80 -3.29
C ALA A 88 -14.72 19.49 -1.90
N VAL A 89 -13.49 19.90 -1.62
CA VAL A 89 -12.79 19.66 -0.35
C VAL A 89 -12.53 20.94 0.44
N LEU A 90 -13.11 22.07 0.02
CA LEU A 90 -13.05 23.30 0.81
C LEU A 90 -13.90 23.17 2.07
N ALA A 91 -13.45 23.82 3.14
CA ALA A 91 -14.27 23.94 4.34
C ALA A 91 -15.54 24.75 4.00
N PRO A 92 -16.72 24.34 4.49
CA PRO A 92 -17.93 25.12 4.29
C PRO A 92 -17.80 26.49 4.96
N ALA A 93 -18.39 27.52 4.37
CA ALA A 93 -18.33 28.89 4.88
C ALA A 93 -19.03 29.07 6.25
N SER A 94 -19.93 28.15 6.60
CA SER A 94 -20.59 28.07 7.90
C SER A 94 -20.67 26.62 8.35
N THR A 95 -20.69 26.39 9.66
CA THR A 95 -20.90 25.06 10.23
C THR A 95 -22.37 24.67 10.07
N PRO A 96 -22.69 23.65 9.26
CA PRO A 96 -24.07 23.21 9.09
C PRO A 96 -24.55 22.48 10.34
N ALA A 97 -25.86 22.52 10.57
CA ALA A 97 -26.49 21.71 11.61
C ALA A 97 -26.41 20.24 11.20
N VAL A 98 -25.88 19.40 12.09
CA VAL A 98 -25.72 17.96 11.87
C VAL A 98 -26.60 17.21 12.87
N ASP A 99 -27.43 16.30 12.37
CA ASP A 99 -28.11 15.33 13.21
C ASP A 99 -27.26 14.06 13.34
N LEU A 100 -26.67 13.86 14.53
CA LEU A 100 -25.80 12.71 14.79
C LEU A 100 -26.52 11.36 14.71
N ARG A 101 -27.86 11.34 14.71
CA ARG A 101 -28.67 10.12 14.60
C ARG A 101 -28.82 9.64 13.16
N GLU A 102 -28.55 10.50 12.18
CA GLU A 102 -28.69 10.22 10.74
C GLU A 102 -27.35 9.97 10.06
N LEU A 103 -26.29 9.74 10.84
CA LEU A 103 -24.96 9.50 10.29
C LEU A 103 -24.90 8.18 9.52
N THR A 104 -24.37 8.25 8.30
CA THR A 104 -24.03 7.07 7.51
C THR A 104 -22.51 6.88 7.47
N VAL A 105 -22.09 5.63 7.42
CA VAL A 105 -20.70 5.24 7.26
C VAL A 105 -20.60 4.44 5.97
N GLU A 106 -19.84 4.95 5.01
CA GLU A 106 -19.75 4.39 3.66
C GLU A 106 -18.31 4.03 3.30
N THR A 107 -18.14 2.86 2.69
CA THR A 107 -16.85 2.38 2.20
C THR A 107 -16.42 3.12 0.93
N VAL A 108 -15.12 3.41 0.85
CA VAL A 108 -14.51 4.06 -0.33
C VAL A 108 -14.05 2.99 -1.32
N ASP A 109 -14.95 2.61 -2.22
CA ASP A 109 -14.73 1.47 -3.13
C ASP A 109 -14.53 1.89 -4.60
N LYS A 110 -14.98 3.08 -4.98
CA LYS A 110 -14.87 3.58 -6.36
C LYS A 110 -13.63 4.45 -6.53
N LYS A 111 -13.11 4.50 -7.76
CA LYS A 111 -11.95 5.33 -8.11
C LYS A 111 -12.18 6.83 -7.83
N VAL A 112 -13.38 7.33 -8.12
CA VAL A 112 -13.76 8.73 -7.87
C VAL A 112 -13.79 9.03 -6.38
N ASP A 113 -14.38 8.14 -5.58
CA ASP A 113 -14.43 8.27 -4.12
C ASP A 113 -13.04 8.19 -3.50
N SER A 114 -12.17 7.33 -4.02
CA SER A 114 -10.77 7.25 -3.61
C SER A 114 -10.02 8.55 -3.88
N LEU A 115 -10.29 9.22 -5.01
CA LEU A 115 -9.66 10.48 -5.35
C LEU A 115 -10.14 11.60 -4.42
N LEU A 116 -11.45 11.66 -4.16
CA LEU A 116 -12.06 12.61 -3.25
C LEU A 116 -11.54 12.41 -1.81
N TRP A 117 -11.47 11.16 -1.33
CA TRP A 117 -10.94 10.83 -0.02
C TRP A 117 -9.49 11.31 0.13
N ASN A 118 -8.65 11.03 -0.88
CA ASN A 118 -7.26 11.49 -0.88
C ASN A 118 -7.16 13.03 -0.87
N ALA A 119 -8.04 13.73 -1.59
CA ALA A 119 -8.09 15.19 -1.60
C ALA A 119 -8.48 15.79 -0.25
N PHE A 120 -9.44 15.19 0.46
CA PHE A 120 -9.78 15.60 1.83
C PHE A 120 -8.60 15.39 2.80
N ILE A 121 -7.92 14.24 2.72
CA ILE A 121 -6.73 13.99 3.55
C ILE A 121 -5.61 14.98 3.22
N GLU A 122 -5.32 15.19 1.94
CA GLU A 122 -4.30 16.15 1.50
C GLU A 122 -4.56 17.55 2.03
N ARG A 123 -5.82 17.99 2.04
CA ARG A 123 -6.17 19.35 2.45
C ARG A 123 -6.25 19.54 3.97
N HIS A 124 -6.82 18.56 4.69
CA HIS A 124 -7.21 18.76 6.09
C HIS A 124 -6.36 17.99 7.09
N HIS A 125 -5.68 16.91 6.67
CA HIS A 125 -4.80 16.18 7.57
C HIS A 125 -3.45 16.91 7.68
N TYR A 126 -2.95 17.11 8.90
CA TYR A 126 -1.72 17.86 9.16
C TYR A 126 -0.44 17.29 8.50
N LEU A 127 -0.46 16.03 8.06
CA LEU A 127 0.62 15.38 7.30
C LEU A 127 0.39 15.34 5.78
N GLY A 128 -0.74 15.89 5.31
CA GLY A 128 -1.23 15.67 3.95
C GLY A 128 -1.49 14.18 3.66
N HIS A 129 -1.70 13.87 2.38
CA HIS A 129 -1.92 12.52 1.91
C HIS A 129 -0.59 11.75 1.84
N GLN A 130 -0.53 10.68 2.63
CA GLN A 130 0.53 9.68 2.58
C GLN A 130 -0.04 8.33 2.12
N LEU A 131 0.79 7.54 1.45
CA LEU A 131 0.40 6.19 1.05
C LEU A 131 0.23 5.31 2.31
N ILE A 132 -0.96 4.74 2.50
CA ILE A 132 -1.20 3.75 3.54
C ILE A 132 -0.63 2.41 3.05
N PRO A 133 0.41 1.86 3.71
CA PRO A 133 1.04 0.64 3.25
C PRO A 133 0.16 -0.58 3.52
N GLY A 134 0.09 -1.48 2.53
CA GLY A 134 -0.59 -2.77 2.67
C GLY A 134 -2.09 -2.71 2.37
N ALA A 135 -2.82 -3.71 2.88
CA ALA A 135 -4.28 -3.74 2.77
C ALA A 135 -4.88 -2.61 3.61
N GLN A 136 -5.93 -1.97 3.09
CA GLN A 136 -6.55 -0.82 3.74
C GLN A 136 -8.06 -0.82 3.53
N LEU A 137 -8.76 -0.26 4.50
CA LEU A 137 -10.17 0.13 4.41
C LEU A 137 -10.26 1.64 4.64
N ARG A 138 -11.12 2.32 3.89
CA ARG A 138 -11.30 3.77 3.98
C ARG A 138 -12.79 4.07 3.98
N TYR A 139 -13.18 5.06 4.76
CA TYR A 139 -14.58 5.41 4.98
C TYR A 139 -14.81 6.91 4.88
N PHE A 140 -16.02 7.25 4.43
CA PHE A 140 -16.65 8.54 4.67
C PHE A 140 -17.68 8.39 5.78
N VAL A 141 -17.76 9.40 6.65
CA VAL A 141 -18.90 9.62 7.54
C VAL A 141 -19.70 10.77 6.97
N ARG A 142 -20.98 10.54 6.69
CA ARG A 142 -21.87 11.55 6.11
C ARG A 142 -23.08 11.83 6.97
N SER A 143 -23.63 13.04 6.80
CA SER A 143 -24.99 13.41 7.16
C SER A 143 -25.65 13.93 5.88
N ALA A 144 -26.64 13.20 5.36
CA ALA A 144 -27.13 13.39 4.00
C ALA A 144 -25.96 13.44 2.98
N GLU A 145 -25.87 14.50 2.16
CA GLU A 145 -24.81 14.64 1.15
C GLU A 145 -23.48 15.18 1.70
N GLN A 146 -23.43 15.57 2.98
CA GLN A 146 -22.26 16.22 3.54
C GLN A 146 -21.29 15.22 4.15
N ILE A 147 -20.02 15.30 3.75
CA ILE A 147 -18.91 14.57 4.38
C ILE A 147 -18.46 15.32 5.63
N LEU A 148 -18.54 14.63 6.78
CA LEU A 148 -18.23 15.19 8.10
C LEU A 148 -16.89 14.70 8.64
N ALA A 149 -16.57 13.44 8.39
CA ALA A 149 -15.32 12.84 8.84
C ALA A 149 -14.83 11.77 7.87
N LEU A 150 -13.53 11.52 7.95
CA LEU A 150 -12.84 10.46 7.23
C LEU A 150 -12.09 9.61 8.24
N PHE A 151 -12.12 8.29 8.06
CA PHE A 151 -11.20 7.41 8.78
C PHE A 151 -10.81 6.24 7.90
N SER A 152 -9.72 5.59 8.28
CA SER A 152 -9.19 4.43 7.58
C SER A 152 -8.57 3.45 8.56
N PHE A 153 -8.54 2.19 8.16
CA PHE A 153 -7.80 1.13 8.82
C PHE A 153 -6.74 0.62 7.88
N GLY A 154 -5.50 0.58 8.36
CA GLY A 154 -4.41 -0.11 7.69
C GLY A 154 -4.26 -1.54 8.20
N ALA A 155 -3.61 -2.39 7.42
CA ALA A 155 -3.18 -3.70 7.88
C ALA A 155 -2.35 -3.56 9.16
N SER A 156 -2.59 -4.45 10.12
CA SER A 156 -1.87 -4.46 11.39
C SER A 156 -0.36 -4.55 11.15
N ALA A 157 0.39 -3.68 11.82
CA ALA A 157 1.85 -3.75 11.75
C ALA A 157 2.32 -5.09 12.35
N TRP A 158 3.22 -5.75 11.62
CA TRP A 158 3.72 -7.07 12.00
C TRP A 158 4.46 -7.01 13.35
N LYS A 159 5.28 -5.97 13.56
CA LYS A 159 5.97 -5.71 14.82
C LYS A 159 5.61 -4.33 15.33
N ILE A 160 5.20 -4.25 16.59
CA ILE A 160 4.86 -3.00 17.27
C ILE A 160 5.57 -3.06 18.61
N LYS A 161 6.71 -2.38 18.72
CA LYS A 161 7.56 -2.46 19.91
C LYS A 161 6.79 -2.19 21.22
N PRO A 162 5.93 -1.16 21.34
CA PRO A 162 5.14 -0.95 22.56
C PRO A 162 4.19 -2.11 22.90
N ARG A 163 3.55 -2.73 21.90
CA ARG A 163 2.70 -3.92 22.10
C ARG A 163 3.54 -5.08 22.60
N ASP A 164 4.65 -5.33 21.92
CA ASP A 164 5.52 -6.46 22.21
C ASP A 164 6.09 -6.34 23.64
N GLU A 165 6.48 -5.13 24.06
CA GLU A 165 6.89 -4.82 25.44
C GLU A 165 5.76 -5.03 26.45
N PHE A 166 4.54 -4.55 26.16
CA PHE A 166 3.40 -4.69 27.06
C PHE A 166 2.98 -6.17 27.28
N ILE A 167 2.99 -6.98 26.21
CA ILE A 167 2.61 -8.40 26.30
C ILE A 167 3.79 -9.27 26.79
N GLY A 168 5.03 -8.75 26.75
CA GLY A 168 6.23 -9.54 27.06
C GLY A 168 6.68 -10.44 25.91
N TRP A 169 6.31 -10.11 24.68
CA TRP A 169 6.77 -10.82 23.49
C TRP A 169 8.20 -10.41 23.13
N SER A 170 9.11 -11.38 23.10
CA SER A 170 10.51 -11.15 22.76
C SER A 170 10.81 -11.25 21.25
N GLN A 171 9.90 -11.80 20.43
CA GLN A 171 10.11 -12.02 18.98
C GLN A 171 8.86 -11.89 18.12
#